data_AF-A0AAX6DWI2-F1
#
_entry.id   AF-A0AAX6DWI2-F1
#
_cell.length_a   1.000
_cell.length_b   1.000
_cell.length_c   1.000
_cell.angle_alpha   90.00
_cell.angle_beta   90.00
_cell.angle_gamma   90.00
#
_symmetry.space_group_name_H-M   'P 1'
#
loop_
_entity.id
_entity.type
_entity.pdbx_description
1 polymer ?
#
loop_
_entity_poly.entity_id
_entity_poly.type
_entity_poly.pdbx_seq_one_letter_code
_entity_poly.pdbx_strand_id
1 'polypeptide(L)'
;MEAAAEKTTTNAAAADPRLDFGKLDFGCKHYRRRCKIRAPCCDEVFGCRHCHNESTADKHEICRHDVQKVICLVCYTEQPVGQVCTNCGVNMGEYYCEVCKFFDDDVGKEQYHCEECGICRVGGKDNFFHCKKCGSCYSTALRDKHPCVENSMRHHCPICYEYLFDSLKDTRVLRCGHTIHADCCEEMKSHAQYSCPICSKSVCDMSMYWRKLDEEVAATIMPLDYRYKVWILCNDCNDMTEVFFHIIGHKCGSCHSYNTRTVAPPPVPTR
;
A
#
# COMPACT_ATOMS: atom_id res chain seq x y z
N MET A 1 -31.30 4.38 63.74
CA MET A 1 -31.03 4.71 62.33
C MET A 1 -29.62 5.26 62.25
N GLU A 2 -28.63 4.36 62.24
CA GLU A 2 -27.23 4.71 61.98
C GLU A 2 -26.91 4.30 60.54
N ALA A 3 -26.44 5.25 59.75
CA ALA A 3 -26.00 5.04 58.38
C ALA A 3 -24.52 4.64 58.40
N ALA A 4 -24.23 3.42 57.96
CA ALA A 4 -22.87 2.97 57.67
C ALA A 4 -22.44 3.52 56.30
N ALA A 5 -21.38 4.33 56.28
CA ALA A 5 -20.72 4.76 55.07
C ALA A 5 -19.66 3.73 54.66
N GLU A 6 -19.95 2.96 53.61
CA GLU A 6 -19.04 1.98 53.04
C GLU A 6 -18.08 2.70 52.08
N LYS A 7 -16.79 2.81 52.47
CA LYS A 7 -15.73 3.36 51.62
C LYS A 7 -15.35 2.34 50.55
N THR A 8 -15.80 2.56 49.32
CA THR A 8 -15.29 1.84 48.15
C THR A 8 -13.91 2.38 47.78
N THR A 9 -12.85 1.68 48.16
CA THR A 9 -11.49 1.93 47.67
C THR A 9 -11.35 1.35 46.26
N THR A 10 -11.31 2.21 45.25
CA THR A 10 -10.90 1.86 43.89
C THR A 10 -9.38 1.64 43.88
N ASN A 11 -8.97 0.39 43.75
CA ASN A 11 -7.58 -0.02 43.62
C ASN A 11 -7.12 0.24 42.17
N ALA A 12 -6.53 1.40 41.90
CA ALA A 12 -5.75 1.61 40.69
C ALA A 12 -4.43 0.84 40.85
N ALA A 13 -4.26 -0.27 40.13
CA ALA A 13 -3.00 -1.01 40.10
C ALA A 13 -1.90 -0.04 39.66
N ALA A 14 -0.97 0.29 40.57
CA ALA A 14 0.20 1.09 40.25
C ALA A 14 1.02 0.34 39.18
N ALA A 15 1.21 0.96 38.02
CA ALA A 15 2.03 0.40 36.95
C ALA A 15 3.45 0.15 37.49
N ASP A 16 4.01 -1.05 37.25
CA ASP A 16 5.37 -1.37 37.65
C ASP A 16 6.34 -0.49 36.84
N PRO A 17 7.06 0.46 37.49
CA PRO A 17 7.91 1.42 36.78
C PRO A 17 9.05 0.76 36.00
N ARG A 18 9.34 -0.52 36.25
CA ARG A 18 10.34 -1.30 35.49
C ARG A 18 9.89 -1.61 34.07
N LEU A 19 8.58 -1.70 33.81
CA LEU A 19 8.05 -2.02 32.49
C LEU A 19 8.35 -0.91 31.47
N ASP A 20 8.29 0.35 31.93
CA ASP A 20 8.38 1.53 31.08
C ASP A 20 9.82 2.06 30.93
N PHE A 21 10.80 1.41 31.56
CA PHE A 21 12.18 1.86 31.50
C PHE A 21 12.68 1.92 30.05
N GLY A 22 13.16 3.10 29.62
CA GLY A 22 13.71 3.31 28.29
C GLY A 22 12.66 3.41 27.17
N LYS A 23 11.39 3.63 27.51
CA LYS A 23 10.31 3.75 26.53
C LYS A 23 10.58 4.89 25.55
N LEU A 24 10.44 4.59 24.25
CA LEU A 24 10.78 5.47 23.11
C LEU A 24 12.26 5.81 22.93
N ASP A 25 13.13 5.49 23.88
CA ASP A 25 14.57 5.79 23.83
C ASP A 25 15.34 4.83 22.89
N PHE A 26 14.80 3.62 22.68
CA PHE A 26 15.41 2.57 21.88
C PHE A 26 14.70 2.33 20.55
N GLY A 27 15.40 1.68 19.61
CA GLY A 27 14.85 1.22 18.35
C GLY A 27 15.74 1.55 17.16
N CYS A 28 15.12 1.74 16.00
CA CYS A 28 15.77 2.15 14.76
C CYS A 28 14.94 3.23 14.05
N LYS A 29 15.35 3.62 12.84
CA LYS A 29 14.59 4.57 12.01
C LYS A 29 13.20 4.06 11.60
N HIS A 30 12.95 2.75 11.69
CA HIS A 30 11.68 2.14 11.29
C HIS A 30 10.69 2.03 12.46
N TYR A 31 11.16 1.54 13.62
CA TYR A 31 10.31 1.26 14.79
C TYR A 31 11.00 1.64 16.09
N ARG A 32 10.22 2.12 17.06
CA ARG A 32 10.69 2.38 18.43
C ARG A 32 10.46 1.12 19.22
N ARG A 33 11.51 0.50 19.77
CA ARG A 33 11.37 -0.78 20.48
C ARG A 33 12.60 -1.07 21.31
N ARG A 34 12.42 -1.82 22.39
CA ARG A 34 13.47 -2.11 23.38
C ARG A 34 14.09 -3.50 23.18
N CYS A 35 14.02 -4.03 21.96
CA CYS A 35 14.66 -5.29 21.57
C CYS A 35 15.18 -5.30 20.11
N LYS A 36 16.20 -6.11 19.87
CA LYS A 36 16.64 -6.54 18.53
C LYS A 36 16.10 -7.93 18.20
N ILE A 37 16.04 -8.28 16.92
CA ILE A 37 15.68 -9.62 16.45
C ILE A 37 16.93 -10.39 16.05
N ARG A 38 16.93 -11.70 16.27
CA ARG A 38 17.89 -12.63 15.66
C ARG A 38 17.27 -13.15 14.36
N ALA A 39 17.92 -12.87 13.24
CA ALA A 39 17.42 -13.18 11.92
C ALA A 39 17.51 -14.70 11.67
N PRO A 40 16.40 -15.40 11.41
CA PRO A 40 16.43 -16.87 11.22
C PRO A 40 17.15 -17.30 9.94
N CYS A 41 17.31 -16.41 8.97
CA CYS A 41 17.96 -16.67 7.68
C CYS A 41 19.50 -16.71 7.75
N CYS A 42 20.11 -15.89 8.61
CA CYS A 42 21.56 -15.70 8.66
C CYS A 42 22.14 -15.71 10.09
N ASP A 43 21.29 -15.86 11.11
CA ASP A 43 21.62 -15.83 12.54
C ASP A 43 22.27 -14.51 13.03
N GLU A 44 22.20 -13.45 12.23
CA GLU A 44 22.69 -12.12 12.59
C GLU A 44 21.63 -11.30 13.36
N VAL A 45 22.08 -10.27 14.08
CA VAL A 45 21.23 -9.50 15.00
C VAL A 45 20.92 -8.11 14.44
N PHE A 46 19.63 -7.82 14.27
CA PHE A 46 19.17 -6.58 13.64
C PHE A 46 18.18 -5.77 14.45
N GLY A 47 18.24 -4.45 14.22
CA GLY A 47 17.33 -3.47 14.79
C GLY A 47 15.88 -3.68 14.38
N CYS A 48 15.58 -4.27 13.22
CA CYS A 48 14.29 -4.82 12.77
C CYS A 48 14.45 -5.55 11.43
N ARG A 49 13.36 -6.12 10.88
CA ARG A 49 13.38 -6.77 9.56
C ARG A 49 13.80 -5.83 8.42
N HIS A 50 13.42 -4.55 8.50
CA HIS A 50 13.79 -3.58 7.48
C HIS A 50 15.27 -3.19 7.58
N CYS A 51 15.80 -3.05 8.80
CA CYS A 51 17.25 -2.87 8.99
C CYS A 51 18.05 -4.04 8.40
N HIS A 52 17.56 -5.27 8.57
CA HIS A 52 18.16 -6.44 7.94
C HIS A 52 18.13 -6.31 6.42
N ASN A 53 16.95 -6.19 5.80
CA ASN A 53 16.79 -6.18 4.35
C ASN A 53 17.54 -5.02 3.66
N GLU A 54 17.75 -3.89 4.35
CA GLU A 54 18.55 -2.78 3.86
C GLU A 54 20.08 -3.03 3.90
N SER A 55 20.54 -3.96 4.75
CA SER A 55 21.97 -4.20 5.01
C SER A 55 22.55 -5.40 4.24
N THR A 56 21.72 -6.35 3.83
CA THR A 56 22.14 -7.61 3.22
C THR A 56 22.47 -7.46 1.74
N ALA A 57 23.73 -7.74 1.36
CA ALA A 57 24.22 -7.61 -0.02
C ALA A 57 23.62 -8.64 -0.99
N ASP A 58 23.30 -9.84 -0.49
CA ASP A 58 22.68 -10.94 -1.22
C ASP A 58 21.15 -10.86 -1.29
N LYS A 59 20.55 -9.80 -0.73
CA LYS A 59 19.12 -9.45 -0.81
C LYS A 59 18.15 -10.54 -0.32
N HIS A 60 18.58 -11.41 0.59
CA HIS A 60 17.63 -12.28 1.27
C HIS A 60 16.79 -11.49 2.27
N GLU A 61 15.59 -11.97 2.58
CA GLU A 61 14.65 -11.28 3.46
C GLU A 61 14.28 -12.12 4.67
N ILE A 62 13.98 -11.45 5.80
CA ILE A 62 13.42 -12.13 6.97
C ILE A 62 11.93 -12.37 6.77
N CYS A 63 11.52 -13.64 6.81
CA CYS A 63 10.14 -13.99 7.09
C CYS A 63 9.80 -13.63 8.53
N ARG A 64 8.89 -12.68 8.72
CA ARG A 64 8.52 -12.14 10.04
C ARG A 64 7.98 -13.20 11.02
N HIS A 65 7.35 -14.25 10.50
CA HIS A 65 6.74 -15.33 11.31
C HIS A 65 7.78 -16.30 11.86
N ASP A 66 8.97 -16.36 11.23
CA ASP A 66 10.00 -17.34 11.56
C ASP A 66 10.93 -16.86 12.68
N VAL A 67 10.81 -15.60 13.11
CA VAL A 67 11.62 -15.05 14.20
C VAL A 67 11.26 -15.74 15.52
N GLN A 68 12.24 -16.47 16.08
CA GLN A 68 12.08 -17.21 17.34
C GLN A 68 12.71 -16.52 18.54
N LYS A 69 13.69 -15.63 18.34
CA LYS A 69 14.46 -15.02 19.43
C LYS A 69 14.60 -13.52 19.28
N VAL A 70 14.61 -12.84 20.42
CA VAL A 70 14.86 -11.42 20.57
C VAL A 70 15.94 -11.16 21.61
N ILE A 71 16.64 -10.05 21.47
CA ILE A 71 17.69 -9.60 22.40
C ILE A 71 17.23 -8.29 23.01
N CYS A 72 17.09 -8.23 24.34
CA CYS A 72 16.72 -7.02 25.06
C CYS A 72 17.79 -5.93 24.88
N LEU A 73 17.38 -4.70 24.60
CA LEU A 73 18.29 -3.55 24.47
C LEU A 73 18.70 -2.91 25.80
N VAL A 74 18.02 -3.27 26.89
CA VAL A 74 18.30 -2.75 28.23
C VAL A 74 19.34 -3.61 28.95
N CYS A 75 19.15 -4.94 28.97
CA CYS A 75 20.01 -5.86 29.72
C CYS A 75 20.74 -6.89 28.85
N TYR A 76 20.60 -6.82 27.52
CA TYR A 76 21.26 -7.70 26.55
C TYR A 76 20.93 -9.19 26.65
N THR A 77 19.88 -9.55 27.39
CA THR A 77 19.41 -10.93 27.47
C THR A 77 18.80 -11.37 26.15
N GLU A 78 19.32 -12.45 25.59
CA GLU A 78 18.69 -13.19 24.49
C GLU A 78 17.63 -14.15 25.05
N GLN A 79 16.44 -14.12 24.47
CA GLN A 79 15.29 -14.91 24.94
C GLN A 79 14.38 -15.30 23.77
N PRO A 80 13.48 -16.28 23.95
CA PRO A 80 12.37 -16.50 23.02
C PRO A 80 11.54 -15.23 22.83
N VAL A 81 10.88 -15.10 21.68
CA VAL A 81 10.00 -13.94 21.45
C VAL A 81 8.94 -13.85 22.54
N GLY A 82 8.82 -12.67 23.12
CA GLY A 82 7.80 -12.33 24.10
C GLY A 82 7.83 -10.83 24.34
N GLN A 83 6.71 -10.27 24.79
CA GLN A 83 6.59 -8.83 24.99
C GLN A 83 7.50 -8.30 26.11
N VAL A 84 7.69 -9.07 27.18
CA VAL A 84 8.43 -8.64 28.38
C VAL A 84 9.78 -9.36 28.46
N CYS A 85 10.82 -8.63 28.84
CA CYS A 85 12.13 -9.22 29.04
C CYS A 85 12.12 -10.17 30.25
N THR A 86 12.57 -11.40 30.08
CA THR A 86 12.56 -12.42 31.15
C THR A 86 13.56 -12.15 32.27
N ASN A 87 14.58 -11.31 32.02
CA ASN A 87 15.61 -10.99 33.00
C ASN A 87 15.34 -9.66 33.71
N CYS A 88 15.22 -8.55 32.97
CA CYS A 88 15.04 -7.22 33.57
C CYS A 88 13.58 -6.78 33.76
N GLY A 89 12.62 -7.52 33.19
CA GLY A 89 11.20 -7.21 33.32
C GLY A 89 10.70 -6.01 32.51
N VAL A 90 11.54 -5.40 31.67
CA VAL A 90 11.09 -4.29 30.81
C VAL A 90 10.10 -4.79 29.76
N ASN A 91 9.03 -4.03 29.50
CA ASN A 91 8.21 -4.23 28.30
C ASN A 91 9.09 -3.90 27.08
N MET A 92 9.09 -4.69 26.01
CA MET A 92 9.95 -4.46 24.83
C MET A 92 9.24 -3.76 23.67
N GLY A 93 7.92 -3.58 23.78
CA GLY A 93 7.09 -2.86 22.82
C GLY A 93 5.71 -2.59 23.42
N GLU A 94 5.28 -1.32 23.45
CA GLU A 94 3.93 -0.97 23.91
C GLU A 94 2.83 -1.66 23.09
N TYR A 95 2.98 -1.64 21.77
CA TYR A 95 2.28 -2.53 20.86
C TYR A 95 3.12 -3.78 20.61
N TYR A 96 2.54 -4.95 20.90
CA TYR A 96 3.13 -6.25 20.61
C TYR A 96 2.16 -7.12 19.82
N CYS A 97 2.64 -7.73 18.75
CA CYS A 97 1.90 -8.73 17.99
C CYS A 97 2.67 -10.04 17.95
N GLU A 98 2.14 -11.06 18.64
CA GLU A 98 2.69 -12.42 18.69
C GLU A 98 2.73 -13.07 17.30
N VAL A 99 1.71 -12.87 16.47
CA VAL A 99 1.63 -13.46 15.13
C VAL A 99 2.75 -12.91 14.25
N CYS A 100 2.89 -11.58 14.20
CA CYS A 100 3.89 -10.92 13.36
C CYS A 100 5.28 -10.77 13.99
N LYS A 101 5.45 -11.19 15.26
CA LYS A 101 6.66 -10.95 16.08
C LYS A 101 7.07 -9.47 16.07
N PHE A 102 6.07 -8.58 16.13
CA PHE A 102 6.23 -7.14 15.92
C PHE A 102 6.12 -6.36 17.23
N PHE A 103 6.98 -5.35 17.38
CA PHE A 103 7.13 -4.53 18.57
C PHE A 103 7.25 -3.07 18.15
N ASP A 104 6.44 -2.19 18.72
CA ASP A 104 6.57 -0.74 18.55
C ASP A 104 6.09 -0.01 19.81
N ASP A 105 6.87 0.95 20.29
CA ASP A 105 6.54 1.80 21.43
C ASP A 105 5.69 3.00 21.02
N ASP A 106 5.76 3.37 19.75
CA ASP A 106 5.02 4.49 19.20
C ASP A 106 3.59 4.07 18.86
N VAL A 107 2.76 3.95 19.89
CA VAL A 107 1.32 3.61 19.76
C VAL A 107 0.49 4.71 19.10
N GLY A 108 1.06 5.90 18.89
CA GLY A 108 0.41 6.98 18.16
C GLY A 108 0.14 6.64 16.68
N LYS A 109 0.82 5.61 16.16
CA LYS A 109 0.55 5.06 14.82
C LYS A 109 -0.71 4.18 14.77
N GLU A 110 -1.33 3.89 15.91
CA GLU A 110 -2.55 3.09 16.03
C GLU A 110 -2.44 1.75 15.28
N GLN A 111 -1.38 0.98 15.59
CA GLN A 111 -1.13 -0.30 14.96
C GLN A 111 -2.23 -1.31 15.30
N TYR A 112 -2.56 -2.17 14.34
CA TYR A 112 -3.50 -3.27 14.56
C TYR A 112 -3.16 -4.47 13.69
N HIS A 113 -3.41 -5.67 14.18
CA HIS A 113 -3.29 -6.89 13.39
C HIS A 113 -4.57 -7.09 12.56
N CYS A 114 -4.41 -7.32 11.25
CA CYS A 114 -5.51 -7.75 10.40
C CYS A 114 -5.42 -9.25 10.19
N GLU A 115 -6.32 -10.01 10.82
CA GLU A 115 -6.37 -11.49 10.73
C GLU A 115 -6.46 -11.99 9.29
N GLU A 116 -7.27 -11.33 8.45
CA GLU A 116 -7.45 -11.73 7.04
C GLU A 116 -6.20 -11.45 6.18
N CYS A 117 -5.39 -10.45 6.54
CA CYS A 117 -4.12 -10.19 5.87
C CYS A 117 -2.95 -10.99 6.48
N GLY A 118 -3.04 -11.41 7.75
CA GLY A 118 -1.95 -12.01 8.50
C GLY A 118 -0.80 -11.04 8.83
N ILE A 119 -1.04 -9.72 8.73
CA ILE A 119 -0.01 -8.70 8.99
C ILE A 119 -0.55 -7.52 9.78
N CYS A 120 0.33 -6.88 10.55
CA CYS A 120 0.03 -5.61 11.21
C CYS A 120 -0.06 -4.47 10.20
N ARG A 121 -1.04 -3.61 10.39
CA ARG A 121 -1.27 -2.34 9.68
C ARG A 121 -1.22 -1.19 10.68
N VAL A 122 -1.23 0.05 10.18
CA VAL A 122 -1.19 1.28 10.97
C VAL A 122 -2.36 2.20 10.59
N GLY A 123 -2.70 3.16 11.45
CA GLY A 123 -3.75 4.15 11.23
C GLY A 123 -5.10 3.79 11.84
N GLY A 124 -5.15 2.85 12.77
CA GLY A 124 -6.34 2.54 13.58
C GLY A 124 -7.28 1.53 12.90
N LYS A 125 -7.66 0.49 13.64
CA LYS A 125 -8.51 -0.60 13.11
C LYS A 125 -9.84 -0.09 12.55
N ASP A 126 -10.43 0.92 13.18
CA ASP A 126 -11.74 1.45 12.82
C ASP A 126 -11.71 2.33 11.55
N ASN A 127 -10.53 2.81 11.16
CA ASN A 127 -10.34 3.62 9.95
C ASN A 127 -10.14 2.77 8.69
N PHE A 128 -10.04 1.44 8.84
CA PHE A 128 -9.77 0.52 7.75
C PHE A 128 -10.79 -0.62 7.70
N PHE A 129 -10.91 -1.23 6.53
CA PHE A 129 -11.66 -2.47 6.36
C PHE A 129 -10.89 -3.41 5.44
N HIS A 130 -11.02 -4.72 5.67
CA HIS A 130 -10.50 -5.73 4.76
C HIS A 130 -11.49 -5.99 3.63
N CYS A 131 -11.06 -5.86 2.39
CA CYS A 131 -11.84 -6.26 1.23
C CYS A 131 -11.44 -7.68 0.81
N LYS A 132 -12.31 -8.66 1.08
CA LYS A 132 -12.06 -10.09 0.79
C LYS A 132 -11.71 -10.36 -0.66
N LYS A 133 -12.42 -9.72 -1.58
CA LYS A 133 -12.19 -9.89 -3.02
C LYS A 133 -10.83 -9.32 -3.45
N CYS A 134 -10.43 -8.16 -2.94
CA CYS A 134 -9.09 -7.61 -3.20
C CYS A 134 -7.99 -8.30 -2.39
N GLY A 135 -8.33 -9.02 -1.31
CA GLY A 135 -7.41 -9.61 -0.35
C GLY A 135 -6.56 -8.57 0.40
N SER A 136 -7.07 -7.35 0.60
CA SER A 136 -6.29 -6.21 1.09
C SER A 136 -7.09 -5.25 1.98
N CYS A 137 -6.40 -4.56 2.89
CA CYS A 137 -7.00 -3.51 3.73
C CYS A 137 -7.02 -2.16 3.02
N TYR A 138 -8.15 -1.47 3.08
CA TYR A 138 -8.30 -0.10 2.58
C TYR A 138 -8.89 0.81 3.64
N SER A 139 -8.67 2.11 3.49
CA SER A 139 -9.38 3.12 4.30
C SER A 139 -10.88 2.95 4.13
N THR A 140 -11.65 3.10 5.21
CA THR A 140 -13.12 3.09 5.20
C THR A 140 -13.73 4.09 4.22
N ALA A 141 -13.03 5.17 3.86
CA ALA A 141 -13.43 6.10 2.82
C ALA A 141 -13.62 5.44 1.43
N LEU A 142 -12.91 4.34 1.16
CA LEU A 142 -12.97 3.56 -0.08
C LEU A 142 -13.98 2.41 -0.05
N ARG A 143 -14.71 2.23 1.06
CA ARG A 143 -15.75 1.20 1.16
C ARG A 143 -16.81 1.42 0.08
N ASP A 144 -17.07 0.37 -0.69
CA ASP A 144 -18.02 0.33 -1.81
C ASP A 144 -17.75 1.31 -2.97
N LYS A 145 -16.61 2.01 -2.97
CA LYS A 145 -16.25 3.00 -3.99
C LYS A 145 -15.03 2.62 -4.83
N HIS A 146 -14.18 1.72 -4.33
CA HIS A 146 -12.98 1.32 -5.05
C HIS A 146 -13.32 0.33 -6.19
N PRO A 147 -12.62 0.40 -7.34
CA PRO A 147 -12.71 -0.64 -8.36
C PRO A 147 -12.14 -1.94 -7.78
N CYS A 148 -13.03 -2.87 -7.43
CA CYS A 148 -12.67 -4.07 -6.72
C CYS A 148 -12.12 -5.15 -7.67
N VAL A 149 -10.80 -5.14 -7.83
CA VAL A 149 -10.01 -6.09 -8.63
C VAL A 149 -9.40 -7.14 -7.71
N GLU A 150 -9.50 -8.40 -8.11
CA GLU A 150 -8.98 -9.51 -7.32
C GLU A 150 -7.47 -9.40 -7.12
N ASN A 151 -7.01 -9.59 -5.88
CA ASN A 151 -5.60 -9.60 -5.52
C ASN A 151 -4.81 -8.35 -5.98
N SER A 152 -5.46 -7.17 -6.00
CA SER A 152 -4.93 -5.92 -6.54
C SER A 152 -3.66 -5.37 -5.86
N MET A 153 -3.22 -5.95 -4.74
CA MET A 153 -1.94 -5.62 -4.08
C MET A 153 -0.95 -6.79 -4.01
N ARG A 154 -1.32 -7.98 -4.49
CA ARG A 154 -0.44 -9.17 -4.47
C ARG A 154 0.43 -9.23 -5.72
N HIS A 155 1.10 -8.11 -6.02
CA HIS A 155 2.06 -8.02 -7.12
C HIS A 155 3.09 -6.93 -6.83
N HIS A 156 4.14 -6.87 -7.66
CA HIS A 156 5.15 -5.83 -7.57
C HIS A 156 4.63 -4.52 -8.15
N CYS A 157 5.11 -3.39 -7.62
CA CYS A 157 4.89 -2.09 -8.23
C CYS A 157 5.56 -2.07 -9.62
N PRO A 158 4.85 -1.72 -10.72
CA PRO A 158 5.41 -1.72 -12.07
C PRO A 158 6.48 -0.65 -12.30
N ILE A 159 6.63 0.31 -11.36
CA ILE A 159 7.59 1.40 -11.46
C ILE A 159 8.89 1.06 -10.72
N CYS A 160 8.81 0.74 -9.43
CA CYS A 160 9.98 0.48 -8.59
C CYS A 160 10.26 -1.00 -8.32
N TYR A 161 9.40 -1.90 -8.79
CA TYR A 161 9.49 -3.36 -8.65
C TYR A 161 9.50 -3.89 -7.21
N GLU A 162 9.18 -3.05 -6.23
CA GLU A 162 9.00 -3.47 -4.83
C GLU A 162 7.61 -4.11 -4.64
N TYR A 163 7.53 -5.16 -3.81
CA TYR A 163 6.29 -5.88 -3.56
C TYR A 163 5.31 -5.04 -2.72
N LEU A 164 4.10 -4.81 -3.24
CA LEU A 164 3.16 -3.83 -2.67
C LEU A 164 2.60 -4.24 -1.31
N PHE A 165 2.29 -5.52 -1.12
CA PHE A 165 1.54 -5.98 0.06
C PHE A 165 2.29 -5.78 1.38
N ASP A 166 3.61 -5.99 1.36
CA ASP A 166 4.51 -5.97 2.53
C ASP A 166 5.34 -4.69 2.66
N SER A 167 5.24 -3.79 1.69
CA SER A 167 5.90 -2.48 1.71
C SER A 167 5.36 -1.59 2.84
N LEU A 168 6.21 -0.70 3.32
CA LEU A 168 5.84 0.39 4.24
C LEU A 168 5.37 1.64 3.50
N LYS A 169 5.54 1.69 2.17
CA LYS A 169 5.15 2.84 1.36
C LYS A 169 3.64 2.86 1.19
N ASP A 170 3.08 4.07 1.20
CA ASP A 170 1.67 4.26 0.89
C ASP A 170 1.36 3.76 -0.52
N THR A 171 0.17 3.21 -0.69
CA THR A 171 -0.29 2.68 -1.96
C THR A 171 -1.51 3.45 -2.45
N ARG A 172 -1.66 3.50 -3.76
CA ARG A 172 -2.74 4.19 -4.45
C ARG A 172 -3.43 3.23 -5.41
N VAL A 173 -4.72 3.02 -5.18
CA VAL A 173 -5.59 2.32 -6.12
C VAL A 173 -5.93 3.28 -7.26
N LEU A 174 -5.53 2.93 -8.48
CA LEU A 174 -5.80 3.69 -9.68
C LEU A 174 -7.27 3.53 -10.10
N ARG A 175 -7.75 4.41 -11.00
CA ARG A 175 -9.14 4.35 -11.52
C ARG A 175 -9.48 3.03 -12.22
N CYS A 176 -8.47 2.36 -12.79
CA CYS A 176 -8.60 1.04 -13.40
C CYS A 176 -8.59 -0.11 -12.39
N GLY A 177 -8.39 0.16 -11.10
CA GLY A 177 -8.35 -0.84 -10.02
C GLY A 177 -6.96 -1.43 -9.73
N HIS A 178 -5.98 -1.21 -10.60
CA HIS A 178 -4.60 -1.59 -10.30
C HIS A 178 -4.01 -0.71 -9.19
N THR A 179 -3.13 -1.27 -8.37
CA THR A 179 -2.50 -0.56 -7.25
C THR A 179 -1.02 -0.32 -7.53
N ILE A 180 -0.51 0.87 -7.22
CA ILE A 180 0.93 1.18 -7.24
C ILE A 180 1.31 1.98 -5.99
N HIS A 181 2.59 2.20 -5.71
CA HIS A 181 2.98 3.12 -4.63
C HIS A 181 2.51 4.55 -4.93
N ALA A 182 2.10 5.29 -3.89
CA ALA A 182 1.64 6.66 -4.02
C ALA A 182 2.73 7.56 -4.64
N ASP A 183 3.97 7.46 -4.14
CA ASP A 183 5.12 8.21 -4.67
C ASP A 183 5.39 7.87 -6.14
N CYS A 184 5.35 6.58 -6.50
CA CYS A 184 5.50 6.15 -7.90
C CYS A 184 4.38 6.69 -8.80
N CYS A 185 3.16 6.85 -8.26
CA CYS A 185 2.06 7.47 -9.00
C CYS A 185 2.30 8.96 -9.23
N GLU A 186 2.81 9.69 -8.24
CA GLU A 186 3.12 11.11 -8.39
C GLU A 186 4.33 11.34 -9.30
N GLU A 187 5.37 10.51 -9.20
CA GLU A 187 6.52 10.53 -10.11
C GLU A 187 6.08 10.33 -11.57
N MET A 188 5.26 9.31 -11.82
CA MET A 188 4.70 9.04 -13.14
C MET A 188 3.94 10.25 -13.71
N LYS A 189 3.11 10.92 -12.90
CA LYS A 189 2.41 12.15 -13.33
C LYS A 189 3.35 13.32 -13.57
N SER A 190 4.41 13.47 -12.76
CA SER A 190 5.40 14.55 -12.92
C SER A 190 6.12 14.47 -14.26
N HIS A 191 6.27 13.25 -14.81
CA HIS A 191 6.80 12.99 -16.14
C HIS A 191 5.73 12.96 -17.24
N ALA A 192 4.54 13.51 -16.97
CA ALA A 192 3.40 13.54 -17.90
C ALA A 192 2.94 12.14 -18.39
N GLN A 193 3.22 11.09 -17.62
CA GLN A 193 2.71 9.75 -17.89
C GLN A 193 1.39 9.57 -17.14
N TYR A 194 0.28 9.63 -17.86
CA TYR A 194 -1.06 9.53 -17.28
C TYR A 194 -1.76 8.19 -17.56
N SER A 195 -1.04 7.24 -18.16
CA SER A 195 -1.56 5.92 -18.50
C SER A 195 -1.05 4.88 -17.52
N CYS A 196 -1.94 4.02 -17.04
CA CYS A 196 -1.59 2.91 -16.16
C CYS A 196 -0.57 1.99 -16.87
N PRO A 197 0.59 1.69 -16.27
CA PRO A 197 1.62 0.87 -16.90
C PRO A 197 1.19 -0.60 -17.10
N ILE A 198 0.11 -1.03 -16.44
CA ILE A 198 -0.38 -2.42 -16.50
C ILE A 198 -1.44 -2.60 -17.60
N CYS A 199 -2.30 -1.60 -17.82
CA CYS A 199 -3.47 -1.73 -18.71
C CYS A 199 -3.72 -0.52 -19.62
N SER A 200 -2.83 0.47 -19.61
CA SER A 200 -2.88 1.70 -20.41
C SER A 200 -4.07 2.64 -20.16
N LYS A 201 -5.01 2.31 -19.25
CA LYS A 201 -6.11 3.20 -18.83
C LYS A 201 -5.61 4.48 -18.18
N SER A 202 -6.30 5.60 -18.41
CA SER A 202 -6.02 6.89 -17.78
C SER A 202 -6.11 6.78 -16.26
N VAL A 203 -5.10 7.27 -15.54
CA VAL A 203 -5.03 7.14 -14.07
C VAL A 203 -5.69 8.29 -13.31
N CYS A 204 -5.92 9.43 -13.98
CA CYS A 204 -6.57 10.61 -13.43
C CYS A 204 -7.64 11.13 -14.40
N ASP A 205 -8.33 12.20 -13.99
CA ASP A 205 -9.26 12.87 -14.88
C ASP A 205 -8.48 13.64 -15.96
N MET A 206 -8.69 13.25 -17.22
CA MET A 206 -8.04 13.84 -18.38
C MET A 206 -8.96 14.79 -19.15
N SER A 207 -10.18 15.09 -18.65
CA SER A 207 -11.20 15.86 -19.37
C SER A 207 -10.71 17.23 -19.85
N MET A 208 -9.93 17.94 -19.02
CA MET A 208 -9.35 19.23 -19.42
C MET A 208 -8.30 19.09 -20.53
N TYR A 209 -7.55 17.99 -20.55
CA TYR A 209 -6.56 17.72 -21.61
C TYR A 209 -7.26 17.32 -22.91
N TRP A 210 -8.30 16.47 -22.83
CA TRP A 210 -9.13 16.12 -23.99
C TRP A 210 -9.78 17.34 -24.64
N ARG A 211 -10.26 18.31 -23.84
CA ARG A 211 -10.81 19.56 -24.39
C ARG A 211 -9.77 20.37 -25.16
N LYS A 212 -8.50 20.38 -24.74
CA LYS A 212 -7.43 21.03 -25.51
C LYS A 212 -7.16 20.32 -26.83
N LEU A 213 -7.19 18.99 -26.83
CA LEU A 213 -7.07 18.22 -28.08
C LEU A 213 -8.25 18.45 -29.02
N ASP A 214 -9.47 18.64 -28.50
CA ASP A 214 -10.62 19.04 -29.31
C ASP A 214 -10.38 20.38 -30.02
N GLU A 215 -9.85 21.38 -29.30
CA GLU A 215 -9.52 22.69 -29.84
C GLU A 215 -8.41 22.60 -30.92
N GLU A 216 -7.35 21.82 -30.67
CA GLU A 216 -6.26 21.59 -31.62
C GLU A 216 -6.71 20.84 -32.88
N VAL A 217 -7.60 19.85 -32.73
CA VAL A 217 -8.22 19.13 -33.84
C VAL A 217 -9.08 20.07 -34.70
N ALA A 218 -9.88 20.93 -34.07
CA ALA A 218 -10.70 21.89 -34.81
C ALA A 218 -9.84 22.95 -35.54
N ALA A 219 -8.72 23.36 -34.96
CA ALA A 219 -7.79 24.31 -35.56
C ALA A 219 -6.94 23.73 -36.69
N THR A 220 -6.78 22.40 -36.75
CA THR A 220 -5.90 21.72 -37.71
C THR A 220 -6.72 20.98 -38.77
N ILE A 221 -7.07 21.68 -39.87
CA ILE A 221 -7.85 21.05 -40.94
C ILE A 221 -6.99 20.01 -41.68
N MET A 222 -7.42 18.75 -41.67
CA MET A 222 -6.73 17.67 -42.39
C MET A 222 -6.83 17.86 -43.92
N PRO A 223 -5.71 17.69 -44.68
CA PRO A 223 -5.72 17.67 -46.14
C PRO A 223 -6.60 16.55 -46.68
N LEU A 224 -7.13 16.71 -47.90
CA LEU A 224 -8.09 15.79 -48.50
C LEU A 224 -7.61 14.32 -48.49
N ASP A 225 -6.35 14.07 -48.82
CA ASP A 225 -5.77 12.73 -48.86
C ASP A 225 -5.72 12.03 -47.49
N TYR A 226 -5.82 12.78 -46.40
CA TYR A 226 -5.84 12.27 -45.04
C TYR A 226 -7.24 12.20 -44.42
N ARG A 227 -8.30 12.52 -45.18
CA ARG A 227 -9.70 12.44 -44.71
C ARG A 227 -10.30 11.05 -44.88
N TYR A 228 -9.52 10.02 -44.55
CA TYR A 228 -10.01 8.64 -44.48
C TYR A 228 -10.34 8.26 -43.04
N LYS A 229 -11.04 7.14 -42.88
CA LYS A 229 -11.39 6.60 -41.57
C LYS A 229 -10.42 5.53 -41.12
N VAL A 230 -10.22 5.44 -39.81
CA VAL A 230 -9.41 4.42 -39.14
C VAL A 230 -10.20 3.80 -38.01
N TRP A 231 -9.89 2.53 -37.73
CA TRP A 231 -10.39 1.85 -36.54
C TRP A 231 -9.51 2.13 -35.35
N ILE A 232 -10.12 2.47 -34.22
CA ILE A 232 -9.42 2.69 -32.97
C ILE A 232 -9.97 1.79 -31.87
N LEU A 233 -9.10 1.40 -30.93
CA LEU A 233 -9.48 0.85 -29.64
C LEU A 233 -9.23 1.91 -28.57
N CYS A 234 -10.24 2.23 -27.78
CA CYS A 234 -10.09 3.13 -26.64
C CYS A 234 -9.56 2.38 -25.42
N ASN A 235 -8.44 2.81 -24.85
CA ASN A 235 -7.88 2.18 -23.65
C ASN A 235 -8.78 2.42 -22.42
N ASP A 236 -9.53 3.53 -22.38
CA ASP A 236 -10.35 3.88 -21.22
C ASP A 236 -11.65 3.08 -21.14
N CYS A 237 -12.44 3.02 -22.23
CA CYS A 237 -13.71 2.29 -22.27
C CYS A 237 -13.64 0.91 -22.92
N ASN A 238 -12.53 0.56 -23.57
CA ASN A 238 -12.33 -0.69 -24.33
C ASN A 238 -13.21 -0.85 -25.59
N ASP A 239 -13.97 0.18 -25.99
CA ASP A 239 -14.74 0.12 -27.22
C ASP A 239 -13.87 0.27 -28.46
N MET A 240 -14.26 -0.43 -29.52
CA MET A 240 -13.75 -0.21 -30.87
C MET A 240 -14.70 0.69 -31.64
N THR A 241 -14.17 1.79 -32.18
CA THR A 241 -14.94 2.75 -32.98
C THR A 241 -14.19 3.11 -34.25
N GLU A 242 -14.93 3.37 -35.33
CA GLU A 242 -14.38 3.91 -36.57
C GLU A 242 -14.49 5.44 -36.56
N VAL A 243 -13.38 6.14 -36.75
CA VAL A 243 -13.30 7.61 -36.70
C VAL A 243 -12.45 8.16 -37.85
N PHE A 244 -12.58 9.45 -38.16
CA PHE A 244 -11.68 10.08 -39.13
C PHE A 244 -10.25 10.13 -38.58
N PHE A 245 -9.28 9.83 -39.43
CA PHE A 245 -7.88 10.00 -39.11
C PHE A 245 -7.56 11.46 -38.83
N HIS A 246 -6.81 11.72 -37.77
CA HIS A 246 -6.33 13.06 -37.44
C HIS A 246 -4.94 12.99 -36.82
N ILE A 247 -4.03 13.87 -37.24
CA ILE A 247 -2.62 13.82 -36.83
C ILE A 247 -2.42 14.11 -35.33
N ILE A 248 -3.27 14.95 -34.74
CA ILE A 248 -3.24 15.29 -33.30
C ILE A 248 -3.71 14.13 -32.42
N GLY A 249 -4.69 13.33 -32.87
CA GLY A 249 -5.22 12.23 -32.08
C GLY A 249 -6.64 11.85 -32.46
N HIS A 250 -7.05 10.67 -32.00
CA HIS A 250 -8.34 10.07 -32.37
C HIS A 250 -9.26 10.03 -31.15
N LYS A 251 -10.36 10.78 -31.21
CA LYS A 251 -11.36 10.84 -30.15
C LYS A 251 -12.25 9.60 -30.18
N CYS A 252 -12.37 8.91 -29.06
CA CYS A 252 -13.30 7.80 -28.92
C CYS A 252 -14.76 8.28 -29.10
N GLY A 253 -15.52 7.57 -29.93
CA GLY A 253 -16.95 7.89 -30.16
C GLY A 253 -17.83 7.64 -28.93
N SER A 254 -17.46 6.69 -28.06
CA SER A 254 -18.27 6.29 -26.90
C SER A 254 -18.02 7.13 -25.65
N CYS A 255 -16.75 7.31 -25.27
CA CYS A 255 -16.38 7.97 -24.01
C CYS A 255 -15.61 9.29 -24.19
N HIS A 256 -15.39 9.73 -25.44
CA HIS A 256 -14.73 10.99 -25.77
C HIS A 256 -13.27 11.13 -25.32
N SER A 257 -12.66 10.05 -24.81
CA SER A 257 -11.23 10.00 -24.50
C SER A 257 -10.38 9.98 -25.78
N TYR A 258 -9.20 10.61 -25.73
CA TYR A 258 -8.16 10.46 -26.74
C TYR A 258 -7.08 9.44 -26.36
N ASN A 259 -7.23 8.73 -25.24
CA ASN A 259 -6.38 7.60 -24.88
C ASN A 259 -6.75 6.38 -25.75
N THR A 260 -6.37 6.43 -27.02
CA THR A 260 -6.78 5.50 -28.05
C THR A 260 -5.57 5.02 -28.84
N ARG A 261 -5.69 3.86 -29.49
CA ARG A 261 -4.70 3.33 -30.41
C ARG A 261 -5.37 2.85 -31.69
N THR A 262 -4.72 3.04 -32.83
CA THR A 262 -5.19 2.50 -34.11
C THR A 262 -5.09 0.98 -34.11
N VAL A 263 -6.10 0.33 -34.66
CA VAL A 263 -6.19 -1.13 -34.79
C VAL A 263 -6.67 -1.51 -36.18
N ALA A 264 -6.53 -2.79 -36.54
CA ALA A 264 -7.13 -3.32 -37.76
C ALA A 264 -8.68 -3.31 -37.66
N PRO A 265 -9.39 -3.27 -38.80
CA PRO A 265 -10.85 -3.41 -38.80
C PRO A 265 -11.29 -4.70 -38.10
N PRO A 266 -12.41 -4.68 -37.35
CA PRO A 266 -12.94 -5.88 -36.73
C PRO A 266 -13.36 -6.90 -37.81
N PRO A 267 -13.20 -8.20 -37.54
CA PRO A 267 -13.63 -9.23 -38.48
C PRO A 267 -15.13 -9.12 -38.74
N VAL A 268 -15.52 -9.19 -40.02
CA VAL A 268 -16.93 -9.19 -40.40
C VAL A 268 -17.58 -10.46 -39.84
N PRO A 269 -18.73 -10.38 -39.16
CA PRO A 269 -19.41 -11.58 -38.67
C PRO A 269 -19.70 -12.52 -39.83
N THR A 270 -19.17 -13.74 -39.78
CA THR A 270 -19.54 -14.81 -40.70
C THR A 270 -21.01 -15.14 -40.47
N ARG A 271 -21.84 -14.93 -41.49
CA ARG A 271 -23.26 -15.34 -41.51
C ARG A 271 -23.40 -16.85 -41.45
#